data_AF-A0A6C0JXL9-F1
#
_entry.id   AF-A0A6C0JXL9-F1
#
_cell.length_a   1.000
_cell.length_b   1.000
_cell.length_c   1.000
_cell.angle_alpha   90.00
_cell.angle_beta   90.00
_cell.angle_gamma   90.00
#
_symmetry.space_group_name_H-M   'P 1'
#
loop_
_entity.id
_entity.type
_entity.pdbx_description
1 polymer ?
#
loop_
_entity_poly.entity_id
_entity_poly.type
_entity_poly.pdbx_seq_one_letter_code
_entity_poly.pdbx_strand_id
1 'polypeptide(L)'
;MNDSILENLKPYMLYEEHLRSWNCISTIVETPPTVIPHIIKIQPTKASTITIPKHIQDTLFWCFYIIVEGYHEIDYVFQYPFKYEQEFKYKCIAKLKPKLSILKSLKINIQSVESDVVMNKFLTLSNLGALAIAQEKSILVKCDELYYDFNYGTSYYLIERRGHIFFLHLGDVNDLIRTIQQDCYCINPRKVIKSVSAYTLKELQTISEKLKLPIRNQDKPYTKQILYDAISSKIKKLT
;
A
#
# COMPACT_ATOMS: atom_id res chain seq x y z
N MET A 1 -48.16 33.52 36.58
CA MET A 1 -47.88 34.11 35.25
C MET A 1 -46.88 33.28 34.42
N ASN A 2 -46.45 32.08 34.87
CA ASN A 2 -45.48 31.25 34.15
C ASN A 2 -46.09 30.00 33.48
N ASP A 3 -47.27 29.53 33.90
CA ASP A 3 -47.86 28.30 33.35
C ASP A 3 -48.36 28.48 31.91
N SER A 4 -48.77 29.70 31.55
CA SER A 4 -49.17 30.04 30.18
C SER A 4 -48.01 29.97 29.18
N ILE A 5 -46.79 30.29 29.63
CA ILE A 5 -45.58 30.21 28.80
C ILE A 5 -45.19 28.74 28.61
N LEU A 6 -45.31 27.93 29.66
CA LEU A 6 -44.98 26.51 29.60
C LEU A 6 -45.93 25.74 28.68
N GLU A 7 -47.24 26.04 28.71
CA GLU A 7 -48.24 25.49 27.77
C GLU A 7 -47.89 25.80 26.31
N ASN A 8 -47.41 27.02 26.02
CA ASN A 8 -47.03 27.42 24.67
C ASN A 8 -45.74 26.75 24.16
N LEU A 9 -44.91 26.22 25.05
CA LEU A 9 -43.64 25.56 24.71
C LEU A 9 -43.77 24.04 24.56
N LYS A 10 -44.81 23.42 25.14
CA LYS A 10 -45.06 21.97 25.07
C LYS A 10 -44.95 21.35 23.66
N PRO A 11 -45.47 21.97 22.58
CA PRO A 11 -45.39 21.38 21.22
C PRO A 11 -43.96 21.30 20.66
N TYR A 12 -43.02 22.05 21.24
CA TYR A 12 -41.62 22.14 20.81
C TYR A 12 -40.66 21.43 21.78
N MET A 13 -41.19 20.83 22.86
CA MET A 13 -40.40 20.04 23.80
C MET A 13 -40.10 18.66 23.20
N LEU A 14 -38.92 18.11 23.53
CA LEU A 14 -38.39 16.86 22.98
C LEU A 14 -39.08 15.61 23.59
N TYR A 15 -40.40 15.54 23.51
CA TYR A 15 -41.16 14.35 23.87
C TYR A 15 -41.11 13.32 22.74
N GLU A 16 -41.18 12.04 23.11
CA GLU A 16 -41.06 10.90 22.20
C GLU A 16 -42.11 10.93 21.08
N GLU A 17 -43.30 11.47 21.36
CA GLU A 17 -44.39 11.68 20.41
C GLU A 17 -44.11 12.77 19.37
N HIS A 18 -43.42 13.86 19.75
CA HIS A 18 -43.03 14.93 18.84
C HIS A 18 -41.83 14.55 17.97
N LEU A 19 -40.92 13.72 18.48
CA LEU A 19 -39.79 13.17 17.72
C LEU A 19 -40.21 12.23 16.58
N ARG A 20 -41.36 11.53 16.73
CA ARG A 20 -41.91 10.67 15.66
C ARG A 20 -42.34 11.46 14.42
N SER A 21 -42.74 12.72 14.59
CA SER A 21 -43.10 13.61 13.47
C SER A 21 -41.89 14.04 12.63
N TRP A 22 -40.70 14.10 13.24
CA TRP A 22 -39.45 14.52 12.58
C TRP A 22 -38.68 13.37 11.95
N ASN A 23 -38.93 12.13 12.38
CA ASN A 23 -38.30 10.93 11.82
C ASN A 23 -39.01 10.37 10.59
N CYS A 24 -40.04 11.05 10.06
CA CYS A 24 -40.56 10.78 8.73
C CYS A 24 -39.78 11.59 7.69
N ILE A 25 -38.47 11.34 7.57
CA ILE A 25 -37.81 11.52 6.27
C ILE A 25 -38.46 10.48 5.37
N SER A 26 -39.39 10.93 4.53
CA SER A 26 -39.94 10.15 3.44
C SER A 26 -38.79 9.44 2.75
N THR A 27 -38.88 8.11 2.64
CA THR A 27 -38.05 7.33 1.73
C THR A 27 -38.17 7.97 0.36
N ILE A 28 -37.18 8.77 -0.03
CA ILE A 28 -37.00 9.14 -1.42
C ILE A 28 -36.52 7.86 -2.07
N VAL A 29 -37.47 7.07 -2.58
CA VAL A 29 -37.19 6.02 -3.53
C VAL A 29 -36.77 6.73 -4.81
N GLU A 30 -35.50 7.12 -4.90
CA GLU A 30 -34.91 7.46 -6.17
C GLU A 30 -34.74 6.15 -6.94
N THR A 31 -35.63 5.92 -7.90
CA THR A 31 -35.47 4.86 -8.89
C THR A 31 -34.11 5.05 -9.59
N PRO A 32 -33.29 4.00 -9.73
CA PRO A 32 -31.97 4.14 -10.34
C PRO A 32 -32.12 4.58 -11.80
N PRO A 33 -31.35 5.57 -12.28
CA PRO A 33 -31.28 5.85 -13.70
C PRO A 33 -30.71 4.62 -14.41
N THR A 34 -31.48 4.08 -15.35
CA THR A 34 -31.05 2.99 -16.23
C THR A 34 -29.94 3.48 -17.13
N VAL A 35 -28.69 3.42 -16.65
CA VAL A 35 -27.51 3.55 -17.50
C VAL A 35 -27.17 2.15 -17.96
N ILE A 36 -27.46 1.86 -19.22
CA ILE A 36 -27.06 0.63 -19.91
C ILE A 36 -25.53 0.55 -19.81
N PRO A 37 -24.95 -0.44 -19.10
CA PRO A 37 -23.51 -0.62 -19.12
C PRO A 37 -23.13 -1.17 -20.49
N HIS A 38 -22.36 -0.39 -21.25
CA HIS A 38 -21.60 -0.96 -22.36
C HIS A 38 -20.53 -1.87 -21.73
N ILE A 39 -20.84 -3.16 -21.65
CA ILE A 39 -19.93 -4.20 -21.13
C ILE A 39 -18.76 -4.30 -22.11
N ILE A 40 -17.67 -3.59 -21.82
CA ILE A 40 -16.38 -3.91 -22.43
C ILE A 40 -15.89 -5.18 -21.74
N LYS A 41 -16.14 -6.33 -22.36
CA LYS A 41 -15.50 -7.59 -21.99
C LYS A 41 -14.01 -7.46 -22.28
N ILE A 42 -13.22 -7.09 -21.28
CA ILE A 42 -11.75 -7.14 -21.38
C ILE A 42 -11.32 -8.55 -20.96
N GLN A 43 -10.99 -9.37 -21.96
CA GLN A 43 -10.20 -10.58 -21.79
C GLN A 43 -8.73 -10.14 -21.59
N PRO A 44 -8.05 -10.43 -20.47
CA PRO A 44 -6.65 -10.04 -20.34
C PRO A 44 -5.76 -11.15 -20.92
N THR A 45 -5.22 -10.90 -22.13
CA THR A 45 -4.07 -11.66 -22.67
C THR A 45 -2.76 -10.87 -22.62
N LYS A 46 -2.74 -9.68 -21.98
CA LYS A 46 -1.52 -8.92 -21.67
C LYS A 46 -1.66 -8.18 -20.34
N ALA A 47 -0.54 -8.03 -19.62
CA ALA A 47 -0.49 -7.31 -18.35
C ALA A 47 -0.98 -5.86 -18.51
N SER A 48 -2.02 -5.48 -17.78
CA SER A 48 -2.58 -4.13 -17.80
C SER A 48 -2.32 -3.44 -16.46
N THR A 49 -1.88 -2.18 -16.50
CA THR A 49 -1.63 -1.40 -15.28
C THR A 49 -2.87 -0.62 -14.86
N ILE A 50 -3.30 -0.77 -13.61
CA ILE A 50 -4.29 0.13 -12.99
C ILE A 50 -3.57 1.35 -12.44
N THR A 51 -4.17 2.52 -12.67
CA THR A 51 -3.82 3.75 -11.96
C THR A 51 -4.90 4.09 -10.95
N ILE A 52 -4.50 4.40 -9.72
CA ILE A 52 -5.42 4.84 -8.67
C ILE A 52 -5.83 6.30 -8.95
N PRO A 53 -7.10 6.68 -8.71
CA PRO A 53 -7.56 8.05 -8.92
C PRO A 53 -6.69 9.11 -8.24
N LYS A 54 -6.44 10.23 -8.92
CA LYS A 54 -5.54 11.30 -8.46
C LYS A 54 -5.95 11.97 -7.14
N HIS A 55 -7.23 11.90 -6.76
CA HIS A 55 -7.73 12.50 -5.53
C HIS A 55 -7.30 11.71 -4.28
N ILE A 56 -6.77 10.50 -4.48
CA ILE A 56 -6.37 9.59 -3.43
C ILE A 56 -4.89 9.76 -3.13
N GLN A 57 -4.57 10.01 -1.86
CA GLN A 57 -3.22 10.36 -1.43
C GLN A 57 -2.30 9.14 -1.32
N ASP A 58 -2.78 8.03 -0.75
CA ASP A 58 -1.94 6.85 -0.48
C ASP A 58 -2.07 5.76 -1.54
N THR A 59 -1.44 5.98 -2.70
CA THR A 59 -1.52 5.02 -3.81
C THR A 59 -0.93 3.65 -3.48
N LEU A 60 0.01 3.55 -2.52
CA LEU A 60 0.56 2.25 -2.12
C LEU A 60 -0.45 1.43 -1.33
N PHE A 61 -1.14 2.06 -0.38
CA PHE A 61 -2.21 1.41 0.39
C PHE A 61 -3.30 0.87 -0.52
N TRP A 62 -3.76 1.67 -1.48
CA TRP A 62 -4.85 1.24 -2.36
C TRP A 62 -4.41 0.15 -3.33
N CYS A 63 -3.16 0.14 -3.81
CA CYS A 63 -2.63 -1.03 -4.53
C CYS A 63 -2.73 -2.31 -3.68
N PHE A 64 -2.38 -2.22 -2.40
CA PHE A 64 -2.47 -3.35 -1.48
C PHE A 64 -3.92 -3.76 -1.18
N TYR A 65 -4.83 -2.80 -1.01
CA TYR A 65 -6.25 -3.07 -0.83
C TYR A 65 -6.82 -3.89 -1.99
N ILE A 66 -6.52 -3.50 -3.22
CA ILE A 66 -6.98 -4.18 -4.45
C ILE A 66 -6.41 -5.61 -4.55
N ILE A 67 -5.17 -5.84 -4.11
CA ILE A 67 -4.56 -7.17 -4.07
C ILE A 67 -5.33 -8.12 -3.11
N VAL A 68 -5.91 -7.59 -2.04
CA VAL A 68 -6.54 -8.39 -0.98
C VAL A 68 -8.03 -8.57 -1.20
N GLU A 69 -8.77 -7.48 -1.43
CA GLU A 69 -10.24 -7.52 -1.61
C GLU A 69 -10.65 -7.73 -3.08
N GLY A 70 -9.74 -7.49 -4.02
CA GLY A 70 -10.00 -7.59 -5.46
C GLY A 70 -10.40 -6.27 -6.10
N TYR A 71 -10.67 -6.31 -7.40
CA TYR A 71 -11.04 -5.12 -8.18
C TYR A 71 -12.56 -4.82 -8.17
N HIS A 72 -13.37 -5.74 -7.64
CA HIS A 72 -14.81 -5.61 -7.63
C HIS A 72 -15.23 -4.46 -6.71
N GLU A 73 -16.15 -3.59 -7.17
CA GLU A 73 -16.71 -2.45 -6.40
C GLU A 73 -15.75 -1.33 -5.99
N ILE A 74 -14.56 -1.25 -6.60
CA ILE A 74 -13.60 -0.17 -6.31
C ILE A 74 -14.21 1.22 -6.49
N ASP A 75 -15.07 1.42 -7.49
CA ASP A 75 -15.71 2.71 -7.74
C ASP A 75 -16.58 3.16 -6.56
N TYR A 76 -17.25 2.22 -5.89
CA TYR A 76 -18.03 2.49 -4.69
C TYR A 76 -17.13 2.74 -3.46
N VAL A 77 -16.07 1.95 -3.33
CA VAL A 77 -15.08 2.12 -2.25
C VAL A 77 -14.43 3.51 -2.32
N PHE A 78 -14.12 4.00 -3.52
CA PHE A 78 -13.55 5.33 -3.73
C PHE A 78 -14.52 6.49 -3.51
N GLN A 79 -15.82 6.24 -3.33
CA GLN A 79 -16.75 7.28 -2.84
C GLN A 79 -16.56 7.55 -1.34
N TYR A 80 -16.13 6.55 -0.58
CA TYR A 80 -15.93 6.63 0.87
C TYR A 80 -14.53 6.14 1.31
N PRO A 81 -13.44 6.70 0.75
CA PRO A 81 -12.10 6.12 0.87
C PRO A 81 -11.63 6.04 2.32
N PHE A 82 -11.92 7.06 3.13
CA PHE A 82 -11.52 7.10 4.54
C PHE A 82 -12.16 5.98 5.36
N LYS A 83 -13.45 5.70 5.13
CA LYS A 83 -14.18 4.65 5.86
C LYS A 83 -13.57 3.28 5.59
N TYR A 84 -13.42 2.94 4.31
CA TYR A 84 -12.88 1.66 3.88
C TYR A 84 -11.41 1.49 4.23
N GLU A 85 -10.61 2.57 4.16
CA GLU A 85 -9.22 2.55 4.59
C GLU A 85 -9.09 2.16 6.06
N GLN A 86 -9.84 2.83 6.95
CA GLN A 86 -9.78 2.55 8.38
C GLN A 86 -10.25 1.13 8.70
N GLU A 87 -11.41 0.72 8.16
CA GLU A 87 -11.95 -0.63 8.35
C GLU A 87 -10.94 -1.70 7.90
N PHE A 88 -10.32 -1.50 6.74
CA PHE A 88 -9.33 -2.44 6.21
C PHE A 88 -8.04 -2.46 7.03
N LYS A 89 -7.56 -1.32 7.52
CA LYS A 89 -6.41 -1.24 8.45
C LYS A 89 -6.68 -2.07 9.71
N TYR A 90 -7.83 -1.90 10.35
CA TYR A 90 -8.23 -2.69 11.51
C TYR A 90 -8.36 -4.19 11.19
N LYS A 91 -8.95 -4.54 10.04
CA LYS A 91 -9.06 -5.92 9.55
C LYS A 91 -7.68 -6.58 9.39
N CYS A 92 -6.70 -5.87 8.85
CA CYS A 92 -5.35 -6.39 8.68
C CYS A 92 -4.63 -6.57 10.02
N ILE A 93 -4.78 -5.62 10.95
CA ILE A 93 -4.17 -5.69 12.29
C ILE A 93 -4.74 -6.87 13.08
N ALA A 94 -6.05 -7.13 12.98
CA ALA A 94 -6.67 -8.29 13.60
C ALA A 94 -6.05 -9.61 13.11
N LYS A 95 -5.75 -9.71 11.81
CA LYS A 95 -5.05 -10.87 11.20
C LYS A 95 -3.56 -10.94 11.51
N LEU A 96 -2.95 -9.85 11.99
CA LEU A 96 -1.53 -9.81 12.36
C LEU A 96 -1.27 -10.46 13.73
N LYS A 97 -2.21 -10.34 14.68
CA LYS A 97 -2.14 -10.91 16.04
C LYS A 97 -1.88 -12.43 16.10
N PRO A 98 -2.51 -13.30 15.29
CA PRO A 98 -2.19 -14.74 15.32
C PRO A 98 -0.79 -15.07 14.77
N LYS A 99 -0.15 -14.16 14.02
CA LYS A 99 1.14 -14.42 13.32
C LYS A 99 2.36 -13.89 14.07
N LEU A 100 2.25 -13.67 15.38
CA LEU A 100 3.31 -13.13 16.24
C LEU A 100 4.64 -13.89 16.14
N SER A 101 4.61 -15.22 16.02
CA SER A 101 5.82 -16.04 15.91
C SER A 101 6.65 -15.71 14.68
N ILE A 102 5.99 -15.47 13.54
CA ILE A 102 6.64 -15.11 12.27
C ILE A 102 7.19 -13.67 12.33
N LEU A 103 6.45 -12.77 12.96
CA LEU A 103 6.91 -11.37 13.11
C LEU A 103 8.14 -11.28 14.01
N LYS A 104 8.20 -12.08 15.08
CA LYS A 104 9.37 -12.14 15.98
C LYS A 104 10.62 -12.65 15.26
N SER A 105 10.50 -13.67 14.40
CA SER A 105 11.66 -14.17 13.63
C SER A 105 12.21 -13.10 12.68
N LEU A 106 11.33 -12.27 12.13
CA LEU A 106 11.67 -11.13 11.26
C LEU A 106 12.05 -9.86 12.03
N LYS A 107 12.12 -9.91 13.37
CA LYS A 107 12.41 -8.78 14.27
C LYS A 107 11.45 -7.60 14.06
N ILE A 108 10.19 -7.91 13.83
CA ILE A 108 9.10 -6.95 13.68
C ILE A 108 8.38 -6.79 15.02
N ASN A 109 8.38 -5.57 15.55
CA ASN A 109 7.54 -5.24 16.71
C ASN A 109 6.10 -4.99 16.23
N ILE A 110 5.15 -5.77 16.77
CA ILE A 110 3.74 -5.64 16.41
C ILE A 110 3.13 -4.32 16.88
N GLN A 111 3.49 -3.85 18.07
CA GLN A 111 2.91 -2.64 18.67
C GLN A 111 3.30 -1.39 17.86
N SER A 112 4.54 -1.36 17.37
CA SER A 112 5.00 -0.27 16.50
C SER A 112 4.28 -0.31 15.15
N VAL A 113 4.11 -1.50 14.56
CA VAL A 113 3.39 -1.64 13.28
C VAL A 113 1.91 -1.27 13.42
N GLU A 114 1.25 -1.71 14.48
CA GLU A 114 -0.16 -1.37 14.76
C GLU A 114 -0.33 0.14 14.92
N SER A 115 0.49 0.77 15.75
CA SER A 115 0.46 2.22 15.94
C SER A 115 0.73 2.97 14.63
N ASP A 116 1.75 2.55 13.88
CA ASP A 116 2.12 3.20 12.61
C ASP A 116 1.06 3.03 11.53
N VAL A 117 0.43 1.86 11.40
CA VAL A 117 -0.59 1.61 10.37
C VAL A 117 -1.86 2.41 10.64
N VAL A 118 -2.26 2.54 11.90
CA VAL A 118 -3.46 3.31 12.28
C VAL A 118 -3.21 4.81 12.23
N MET A 119 -2.06 5.28 12.75
CA MET A 119 -1.79 6.70 12.92
C MET A 119 -1.24 7.36 11.65
N ASN A 120 -0.45 6.65 10.84
CA ASN A 120 0.15 7.26 9.66
C ASN A 120 -0.86 7.37 8.51
N LYS A 121 -0.79 8.52 7.85
CA LYS A 121 -1.57 8.81 6.63
C LYS A 121 -1.10 8.04 5.40
N PHE A 122 0.17 7.63 5.40
CA PHE A 122 0.79 6.93 4.29
C PHE A 122 1.36 5.58 4.74
N LEU A 123 1.08 4.55 3.96
CA LEU A 123 1.63 3.22 4.15
C LEU A 123 3.10 3.21 3.75
N THR A 124 3.95 2.79 4.68
CA THR A 124 5.38 2.60 4.41
C THR A 124 5.63 1.19 3.88
N LEU A 125 6.71 1.01 3.12
CA LEU A 125 7.12 -0.33 2.63
C LEU A 125 7.41 -1.31 3.77
N SER A 126 7.90 -0.81 4.91
CA SER A 126 8.11 -1.62 6.12
C SER A 126 6.80 -2.15 6.72
N ASN A 127 5.73 -1.36 6.64
CA ASN A 127 4.39 -1.75 7.08
C ASN A 127 3.72 -2.65 6.04
N LEU A 128 3.88 -2.36 4.74
CA LEU A 128 3.41 -3.23 3.66
C LEU A 128 3.93 -4.65 3.83
N GLY A 129 5.21 -4.85 4.15
CA GLY A 129 5.76 -6.18 4.43
C GLY A 129 5.07 -6.89 5.60
N ALA A 130 4.73 -6.17 6.68
CA ALA A 130 3.99 -6.74 7.80
C ALA A 130 2.54 -7.10 7.42
N LEU A 131 1.88 -6.26 6.61
CA LEU A 131 0.52 -6.52 6.12
C LEU A 131 0.50 -7.67 5.10
N ALA A 132 1.53 -7.82 4.28
CA ALA A 132 1.71 -8.93 3.35
C ALA A 132 1.81 -10.27 4.10
N ILE A 133 2.51 -10.31 5.23
CA ILE A 133 2.52 -11.46 6.14
C ILE A 133 1.12 -11.73 6.70
N ALA A 134 0.39 -10.68 7.10
CA ALA A 134 -0.96 -10.83 7.64
C ALA A 134 -1.92 -11.49 6.64
N GLN A 135 -1.78 -11.18 5.35
CA GLN A 135 -2.66 -11.66 4.29
C GLN A 135 -2.10 -12.83 3.46
N GLU A 136 -0.88 -13.31 3.75
CA GLU A 136 -0.20 -14.38 2.99
C GLU A 136 -0.14 -14.08 1.48
N LYS A 137 0.27 -12.87 1.14
CA LYS A 137 0.39 -12.41 -0.25
C LYS A 137 1.86 -12.19 -0.60
N SER A 138 2.27 -12.67 -1.78
CA SER A 138 3.59 -12.36 -2.32
C SER A 138 3.52 -11.08 -3.14
N ILE A 139 4.26 -10.05 -2.76
CA ILE A 139 4.22 -8.73 -3.39
C ILE A 139 5.64 -8.30 -3.72
N LEU A 140 5.86 -7.95 -4.99
CA LEU A 140 7.09 -7.32 -5.45
C LEU A 140 6.81 -5.85 -5.72
N VAL A 141 7.56 -4.96 -5.07
CA VAL A 141 7.46 -3.51 -5.30
C VAL A 141 8.71 -3.04 -6.02
N LYS A 142 8.59 -2.60 -7.27
CA LYS A 142 9.66 -2.01 -8.07
C LYS A 142 9.72 -0.50 -7.84
N CYS A 143 10.89 0.00 -7.49
CA CYS A 143 11.21 1.42 -7.30
C CYS A 143 12.48 1.75 -8.10
N ASP A 144 12.33 2.26 -9.32
CA ASP A 144 13.44 2.56 -10.23
C ASP A 144 14.37 1.35 -10.45
N GLU A 145 15.60 1.43 -9.93
CA GLU A 145 16.67 0.42 -9.99
C GLU A 145 16.65 -0.54 -8.78
N LEU A 146 15.73 -0.31 -7.84
CA LEU A 146 15.53 -1.10 -6.63
C LEU A 146 14.23 -1.89 -6.72
N TYR A 147 14.18 -3.00 -6.00
CA TYR A 147 12.93 -3.66 -5.71
C TYR A 147 12.89 -4.23 -4.30
N TYR A 148 11.67 -4.35 -3.77
CA TYR A 148 11.37 -4.98 -2.49
C TYR A 148 10.61 -6.27 -2.77
N ASP A 149 11.09 -7.38 -2.21
CA ASP A 149 10.49 -8.70 -2.37
C ASP A 149 9.86 -9.17 -1.06
N PHE A 150 8.53 -9.24 -1.02
CA PHE A 150 7.78 -9.79 0.07
C PHE A 150 7.19 -11.13 -0.37
N ASN A 151 7.90 -12.23 -0.15
CA ASN A 151 7.46 -13.56 -0.55
C ASN A 151 6.79 -14.31 0.62
N TYR A 152 5.47 -14.19 0.74
CA TYR A 152 4.68 -14.79 1.83
C TYR A 152 3.43 -15.56 1.36
N GLY A 153 3.23 -15.66 0.05
CA GLY A 153 2.09 -16.32 -0.58
C GLY A 153 2.49 -17.16 -1.79
N THR A 154 1.49 -17.71 -2.49
CA THR A 154 1.70 -18.61 -3.63
C THR A 154 1.89 -17.89 -4.97
N SER A 155 1.20 -16.78 -5.17
CA SER A 155 1.23 -15.99 -6.40
C SER A 155 1.76 -14.58 -6.13
N TYR A 156 2.57 -14.08 -7.06
CA TYR A 156 3.15 -12.75 -6.97
C TYR A 156 2.24 -11.68 -7.56
N TYR A 157 2.19 -10.55 -6.88
CA TYR A 157 1.62 -9.30 -7.36
C TYR A 157 2.74 -8.29 -7.58
N LEU A 158 2.63 -7.48 -8.64
CA LEU A 158 3.64 -6.50 -9.00
C LEU A 158 3.10 -5.08 -8.82
N ILE A 159 3.75 -4.32 -7.95
CA ILE A 159 3.53 -2.89 -7.77
C ILE A 159 4.74 -2.14 -8.34
N GLU A 160 4.52 -1.18 -9.22
CA GLU A 160 5.58 -0.34 -9.77
C GLU A 160 5.42 1.11 -9.31
N ARG A 161 6.47 1.69 -8.74
CA ARG A 161 6.56 3.11 -8.41
C ARG A 161 7.09 3.87 -9.62
N ARG A 162 6.36 4.88 -10.09
CA ARG A 162 6.85 5.87 -11.07
C ARG A 162 6.72 7.26 -10.45
N GLY A 163 7.85 7.83 -10.04
CA GLY A 163 7.87 9.07 -9.26
C GLY A 163 7.23 8.91 -7.88
N HIS A 164 6.13 9.60 -7.63
CA HIS A 164 5.39 9.56 -6.35
C HIS A 164 4.15 8.65 -6.40
N ILE A 165 3.86 8.02 -7.54
CA ILE A 165 2.64 7.24 -7.75
C ILE A 165 2.99 5.76 -7.88
N PHE A 166 2.20 4.91 -7.24
CA PHE A 166 2.27 3.46 -7.38
C PHE A 166 1.21 2.94 -8.36
N PHE A 167 1.61 1.99 -9.19
CA PHE A 167 0.79 1.34 -10.21
C PHE A 167 0.72 -0.16 -9.92
N LEU A 168 -0.47 -0.73 -9.99
CA LEU A 168 -0.68 -2.17 -9.83
C LEU A 168 -0.74 -2.82 -11.22
N HIS A 169 0.08 -3.83 -11.46
CA HIS A 169 0.01 -4.66 -12.66
C HIS A 169 -1.01 -5.78 -12.43
N LEU A 170 -1.99 -5.89 -13.32
CA LEU A 170 -2.96 -6.98 -13.35
C LEU A 170 -2.55 -8.05 -14.37
N GLY A 171 -2.95 -9.29 -14.10
CA GLY A 171 -2.72 -10.43 -14.97
C GLY A 171 -1.45 -11.19 -14.63
N ASP A 172 -0.93 -11.95 -15.59
CA ASP A 172 0.32 -12.68 -15.40
C ASP A 172 1.52 -11.72 -15.45
N VAL A 173 2.24 -11.65 -14.34
CA VAL A 173 3.39 -10.77 -14.13
C VAL A 173 4.70 -11.56 -13.96
N ASN A 174 4.67 -12.88 -14.13
CA ASN A 174 5.82 -13.73 -13.83
C ASN A 174 7.07 -13.37 -14.65
N ASP A 175 6.91 -13.09 -15.94
CA ASP A 175 8.04 -12.73 -16.81
C ASP A 175 8.62 -11.36 -16.41
N LEU A 176 7.77 -10.38 -16.12
CA LEU A 176 8.21 -9.06 -15.67
C LEU A 176 8.98 -9.16 -14.35
N ILE A 177 8.49 -9.97 -13.41
CA ILE A 177 9.15 -10.20 -12.13
C ILE A 177 10.53 -10.82 -12.31
N ARG A 178 10.66 -11.80 -13.21
CA ARG A 178 11.97 -12.42 -13.52
C ARG A 178 12.95 -11.39 -14.07
N THR A 179 12.51 -10.54 -15.01
CA THR A 179 13.33 -9.45 -15.53
C THR A 179 13.76 -8.48 -14.42
N ILE A 180 12.84 -8.10 -13.53
CA ILE A 180 13.15 -7.19 -12.41
C ILE A 180 14.16 -7.80 -11.43
N GLN A 181 14.00 -9.08 -11.09
CA GLN A 181 14.94 -9.78 -10.19
C GLN A 181 16.35 -9.89 -10.79
N GLN A 182 16.45 -10.00 -12.11
CA GLN A 182 17.73 -10.01 -12.84
C GLN A 182 18.37 -8.62 -12.85
N ASP A 183 17.62 -7.61 -13.29
CA ASP A 183 18.15 -6.28 -13.62
C ASP A 183 18.29 -5.34 -12.42
N CYS A 184 17.41 -5.47 -11.42
CA CYS A 184 17.35 -4.54 -10.29
C CYS A 184 18.02 -5.13 -9.04
N TYR A 185 18.26 -4.27 -8.05
CA TYR A 185 18.83 -4.66 -6.76
C TYR A 185 17.75 -4.85 -5.70
N CYS A 186 17.74 -6.02 -5.06
CA CYS A 186 16.80 -6.33 -3.98
C CYS A 186 17.23 -5.65 -2.68
N ILE A 187 16.31 -4.92 -2.07
CA ILE A 187 16.54 -4.21 -0.82
C ILE A 187 15.52 -4.59 0.25
N ASN A 188 16.00 -4.71 1.49
CA ASN A 188 15.13 -4.90 2.64
C ASN A 188 14.74 -3.54 3.21
N PRO A 189 13.43 -3.24 3.40
CA PRO A 189 12.98 -1.91 3.80
C PRO A 189 13.42 -1.55 5.23
N ARG A 190 13.68 -2.55 6.08
CA ARG A 190 14.20 -2.36 7.45
C ARG A 190 15.73 -2.29 7.54
N LYS A 191 16.43 -2.82 6.54
CA LYS A 191 17.90 -2.90 6.49
C LYS A 191 18.37 -2.66 5.06
N VAL A 192 18.44 -1.37 4.75
CA VAL A 192 18.76 -0.81 3.44
C VAL A 192 20.12 -1.29 2.93
N ILE A 193 21.15 -1.27 3.79
CA ILE A 193 22.50 -1.76 3.48
C ILE A 193 23.16 -2.30 4.76
N LYS A 194 23.99 -3.33 4.64
CA LYS A 194 24.80 -3.86 5.75
C LYS A 194 26.04 -2.98 5.96
N SER A 195 26.80 -3.21 7.03
CA SER A 195 28.08 -2.52 7.23
C SER A 195 29.07 -2.82 6.09
N VAL A 196 30.00 -1.91 5.84
CA VAL A 196 31.08 -2.06 4.83
C VAL A 196 31.83 -3.39 5.02
N SER A 197 32.05 -3.81 6.27
CA SER A 197 32.74 -5.05 6.61
C SER A 197 32.01 -6.32 6.14
N ALA A 198 30.69 -6.28 5.99
CA ALA A 198 29.87 -7.43 5.60
C ALA A 198 29.93 -7.75 4.10
N TYR A 199 30.50 -6.86 3.29
CA TYR A 199 30.59 -7.03 1.84
C TYR A 199 32.02 -7.31 1.39
N THR A 200 32.19 -8.14 0.36
CA THR A 200 33.41 -8.27 -0.40
C THR A 200 33.48 -7.20 -1.51
N LEU A 201 34.67 -6.95 -2.07
CA LEU A 201 34.82 -5.98 -3.16
C LEU A 201 34.00 -6.41 -4.40
N LYS A 202 34.01 -7.70 -4.74
CA LYS A 202 33.25 -8.24 -5.87
C LYS A 202 31.74 -8.04 -5.70
N GLU A 203 31.21 -8.28 -4.50
CA GLU A 203 29.78 -8.04 -4.22
C GLU A 203 29.41 -6.56 -4.41
N LEU A 204 30.25 -5.62 -3.94
CA LEU A 204 30.00 -4.19 -4.15
C LEU A 204 30.06 -3.80 -5.63
N GLN A 205 30.92 -4.45 -6.42
CA GLN A 205 30.97 -4.24 -7.87
C GLN A 205 29.67 -4.71 -8.53
N THR A 206 29.19 -5.92 -8.22
CA THR A 206 27.92 -6.44 -8.73
C THR A 206 26.72 -5.57 -8.33
N ILE A 207 26.70 -5.06 -7.09
CA ILE A 207 25.66 -4.12 -6.64
C ILE A 207 25.76 -2.81 -7.43
N SER A 208 26.96 -2.31 -7.67
CA SER A 208 27.18 -1.09 -8.47
C SER A 208 26.72 -1.26 -9.91
N GLU A 209 26.96 -2.42 -10.52
CA GLU A 209 26.47 -2.75 -11.87
C GLU A 209 24.94 -2.70 -11.95
N LYS A 210 24.25 -3.35 -10.99
CA LYS A 210 22.79 -3.32 -10.89
C LYS A 210 22.23 -1.90 -10.68
N LEU A 211 22.95 -1.07 -9.93
CA LEU A 211 22.60 0.34 -9.69
C LEU A 211 23.13 1.31 -10.77
N LYS A 212 23.73 0.78 -11.85
CA LYS A 212 24.31 1.55 -12.96
C LYS A 212 25.32 2.61 -12.49
N LEU A 213 26.08 2.30 -11.44
CA LEU A 213 27.13 3.14 -10.91
C LEU A 213 28.49 2.81 -11.56
N PRO A 214 29.35 3.81 -11.81
CA PRO A 214 30.69 3.56 -12.32
C PRO A 214 31.52 2.79 -11.30
N ILE A 215 32.35 1.86 -11.78
CA ILE A 215 33.21 1.00 -10.94
C ILE A 215 34.68 1.46 -10.97
N ARG A 216 35.02 2.35 -11.90
CA ARG A 216 36.38 2.88 -12.11
C ARG A 216 36.31 4.37 -12.42
N ASN A 217 37.37 5.10 -12.09
CA ASN A 217 37.58 6.48 -12.55
C ASN A 217 38.85 6.54 -13.40
N GLN A 218 38.72 6.94 -14.67
CA GLN A 218 39.84 7.19 -15.59
C GLN A 218 40.99 6.14 -15.48
N ASP A 219 40.62 4.85 -15.44
CA ASP A 219 41.48 3.65 -15.32
C ASP A 219 41.79 3.08 -13.91
N LYS A 220 41.52 3.81 -12.81
CA LYS A 220 41.69 3.23 -11.45
C LYS A 220 40.39 2.60 -10.93
N PRO A 221 40.40 1.34 -10.46
CA PRO A 221 39.24 0.74 -9.81
C PRO A 221 38.95 1.45 -8.50
N TYR A 222 37.66 1.67 -8.22
CA TYR A 222 37.27 2.26 -6.95
C TYR A 222 37.62 1.35 -5.77
N THR A 223 38.12 1.95 -4.71
CA THR A 223 38.33 1.27 -3.43
C THR A 223 36.99 0.82 -2.86
N LYS A 224 37.00 -0.27 -2.07
CA LYS A 224 35.84 -0.82 -1.36
C LYS A 224 35.01 0.27 -0.65
N GLN A 225 35.66 1.24 -0.02
CA GLN A 225 35.00 2.32 0.71
C GLN A 225 34.29 3.31 -0.21
N ILE A 226 34.92 3.71 -1.31
CA ILE A 226 34.34 4.63 -2.30
C ILE A 226 33.09 4.01 -2.95
N LEU A 227 33.16 2.73 -3.33
CA LEU A 227 32.00 2.00 -3.88
C LEU A 227 30.86 1.95 -2.87
N TYR A 228 31.16 1.62 -1.61
CA TYR A 228 30.15 1.55 -0.56
C TYR A 228 29.47 2.91 -0.33
N ASP A 229 30.25 3.99 -0.27
CA ASP A 229 29.72 5.34 -0.04
C ASP A 229 28.85 5.81 -1.23
N ALA A 230 29.23 5.47 -2.46
CA ALA A 230 28.46 5.74 -3.66
C ALA A 230 27.13 4.97 -3.67
N ILE A 231 27.15 3.67 -3.38
CA ILE A 231 25.96 2.82 -3.28
C ILE A 231 25.03 3.36 -2.18
N SER A 232 25.56 3.61 -0.99
CA SER A 232 24.80 4.13 0.16
C SER A 232 24.13 5.47 -0.17
N SER A 233 24.86 6.38 -0.83
CA SER A 233 24.33 7.68 -1.26
C SER A 233 23.26 7.54 -2.33
N LYS A 234 23.44 6.64 -3.31
CA LYS A 234 22.46 6.38 -4.37
C LYS A 234 21.17 5.81 -3.79
N ILE A 235 21.26 4.81 -2.91
CA ILE A 235 20.07 4.19 -2.30
C ILE A 235 19.29 5.21 -1.45
N LYS A 236 19.98 6.07 -0.68
CA LYS A 236 19.34 7.15 0.08
C LYS A 236 18.58 8.17 -0.79
N LYS A 237 18.97 8.35 -2.06
CA LYS A 237 18.26 9.21 -3.00
C LYS A 237 17.03 8.54 -3.62
N LEU A 238 17.04 7.22 -3.71
CA LEU A 238 15.96 6.41 -4.31
C LEU A 238 14.86 6.02 -3.29
N THR A 239 15.20 6.01 -1.99
CA THR A 239 14.28 5.66 -0.90
C THR A 239 13.55 6.90 -0.43
#